data_AF-A0A554V617-F1
#
_entry.id   AF-A0A554V617-F1
#
_cell.length_a   1.000
_cell.length_b   1.000
_cell.length_c   1.000
_cell.angle_alpha   90.00
_cell.angle_beta   90.00
_cell.angle_gamma   90.00
#
_symmetry.space_group_name_H-M   'P 1'
#
loop_
_entity.id
_entity.type
_entity.pdbx_description
1 polymer ?
#
loop_
_entity_poly.entity_id
_entity_poly.type
_entity_poly.pdbx_seq_one_letter_code
_entity_poly.pdbx_strand_id
1 'polypeptide(L)'
;MSYRDTLVQLADDTERQALTIYSRFLAGELSRDETVAYLAAVIARGNAQAVTLADLALASELMVQLGEAVPVTGTVLPSGDTDRLTRAASTVLVVAETSPVPDAIVSRLARSEPLETAAKAYSQGMSESKLVRGWVRQKSANACQLCQWWWRDGRVWPASHPMPTHKGCTCTPKPVVRDDIQQLSYTKRGQSYDQYRAGLDRRAGH
;
A
#
# COMPACT_ATOMS: atom_id res chain seq x y z
N MET A 1 2.11 11.45 -17.04
CA MET A 1 2.60 10.81 -15.80
C MET A 1 1.57 9.81 -15.36
N SER A 2 1.93 8.54 -15.13
CA SER A 2 0.96 7.51 -14.70
C SER A 2 0.69 7.57 -13.20
N TYR A 3 -0.41 6.97 -12.73
CA TYR A 3 -0.70 6.77 -11.29
C TYR A 3 0.52 6.22 -10.53
N ARG A 4 1.17 5.19 -11.10
CA ARG A 4 2.35 4.57 -10.51
C ARG A 4 3.51 5.55 -10.38
N ASP A 5 3.75 6.38 -11.40
CA ASP A 5 4.87 7.33 -11.36
C ASP A 5 4.63 8.40 -10.28
N THR A 6 3.40 8.89 -10.16
CA THR A 6 3.01 9.83 -9.09
C THR A 6 3.14 9.20 -7.71
N LEU A 7 2.74 7.93 -7.55
CA LEU A 7 2.85 7.21 -6.28
C LEU A 7 4.31 6.96 -5.88
N VAL A 8 5.18 6.62 -6.85
CA VAL A 8 6.62 6.46 -6.61
C VAL A 8 7.25 7.79 -6.20
N GLN A 9 6.92 8.88 -6.89
CA GLN A 9 7.41 10.20 -6.53
C GLN A 9 6.97 10.61 -5.11
N LEU A 10 5.72 10.34 -4.73
CA LEU A 10 5.23 10.58 -3.38
C LEU A 10 6.04 9.81 -2.32
N ALA A 11 6.36 8.54 -2.61
CA ALA A 11 7.20 7.73 -1.73
C ALA A 11 8.65 8.25 -1.65
N ASP A 12 9.23 8.66 -2.78
CA ASP A 12 10.57 9.29 -2.84
C ASP A 12 10.62 10.58 -2.02
N ASP A 13 9.58 11.42 -2.10
CA ASP A 13 9.50 12.69 -1.37
C ASP A 13 9.30 12.47 0.14
N THR A 14 8.50 11.47 0.53
CA THR A 14 8.30 11.09 1.93
C THR A 14 9.61 10.57 2.54
N GLU A 15 10.34 9.73 1.81
CA GLU A 15 11.66 9.23 2.19
C GLU A 15 12.67 10.38 2.38
N ARG A 16 12.76 11.31 1.42
CA ARG A 16 13.68 12.45 1.49
C ARG A 16 13.41 13.35 2.70
N GLN A 17 12.14 13.58 3.03
CA GLN A 17 11.75 14.35 4.21
C GLN A 17 12.12 13.62 5.50
N ALA A 18 11.89 12.30 5.57
CA ALA A 18 12.28 11.50 6.73
C ALA A 18 13.80 11.49 6.96
N LEU A 19 14.60 11.38 5.89
CA LEU A 19 16.05 11.47 5.97
C LEU A 19 16.53 12.85 6.43
N THR A 20 15.87 13.93 5.99
CA THR A 20 16.16 15.29 6.49
C THR A 20 15.89 15.41 8.00
N ILE A 21 14.79 14.81 8.49
CA ILE A 21 14.50 14.78 9.94
C ILE A 21 15.58 13.99 10.68
N TYR A 22 15.95 12.83 10.14
CA TYR A 22 16.97 11.98 10.76
C TYR A 22 18.36 12.62 10.79
N SER A 23 18.76 13.35 9.74
CA SER A 23 20.03 14.07 9.73
C SER A 23 20.09 15.17 10.81
N ARG A 24 18.96 15.84 11.08
CA ARG A 24 18.87 16.84 12.16
C ARG A 24 18.95 16.21 13.54
N PHE A 25 18.37 15.03 13.72
CA PHE A 25 18.55 14.24 14.94
C PHE A 25 20.02 13.89 15.18
N LEU A 26 20.72 13.41 14.14
CA LEU A 26 22.17 13.10 14.23
C LEU A 26 23.02 14.35 14.52
N ALA A 27 22.62 15.51 14.03
CA ALA A 27 23.25 16.79 14.33
C ALA A 27 22.97 17.31 15.75
N GLY A 28 22.10 16.63 16.52
CA GLY A 28 21.69 17.06 17.86
C GLY A 28 20.71 18.24 17.85
N GLU A 29 20.14 18.60 16.70
CA GLU A 29 19.17 19.69 16.55
C GLU A 29 17.77 19.28 16.98
N LEU A 30 17.48 17.98 17.00
CA LEU A 30 16.21 17.41 17.43
C LEU A 30 16.44 16.42 18.56
N SER A 31 15.58 16.47 19.58
CA SER A 31 15.47 15.39 20.55
C SER A 31 14.89 14.13 19.91
N ARG A 32 15.01 13.01 20.62
CA ARG A 32 14.44 11.73 20.19
C ARG A 32 12.91 11.81 20.03
N ASP A 33 12.23 12.42 20.99
CA ASP A 33 10.77 12.51 20.99
C ASP A 33 10.26 13.39 19.84
N GLU A 34 10.94 14.52 19.56
CA GLU A 34 10.65 15.37 18.40
C GLU A 34 10.87 14.62 17.09
N THR A 35 11.96 13.86 16.99
CA THR A 35 12.29 13.07 15.81
C THR A 35 11.23 12.01 15.53
N VAL A 36 10.78 11.28 16.57
CA VAL A 36 9.68 10.31 16.45
C VAL A 36 8.40 11.00 15.97
N ALA A 37 8.03 12.13 16.59
CA ALA A 37 6.82 12.86 16.24
C ALA A 37 6.86 13.37 14.79
N TYR A 38 7.98 13.95 14.35
CA TYR A 38 8.12 14.46 12.99
C TYR A 38 8.16 13.35 11.93
N LEU A 39 8.84 12.23 12.21
CA LEU A 39 8.81 11.07 11.30
C LEU A 39 7.39 10.54 11.15
N ALA A 40 6.67 10.34 12.26
CA ALA A 40 5.28 9.88 12.22
C ALA A 40 4.38 10.85 11.44
N ALA A 41 4.53 12.16 11.64
CA ALA A 41 3.74 13.18 10.95
C ALA A 41 3.99 13.22 9.44
N VAL A 42 5.26 13.17 9.00
CA VAL A 42 5.62 13.15 7.57
C VAL A 42 5.06 11.91 6.90
N ILE A 43 5.18 10.74 7.54
CA ILE A 43 4.66 9.48 6.99
C ILE A 43 3.13 9.50 6.95
N ALA A 44 2.47 9.99 8.02
CA ALA A 44 1.01 10.09 8.07
C ALA A 44 0.47 10.97 6.93
N ARG A 45 1.16 12.09 6.64
CA ARG A 45 0.84 12.95 5.50
C ARG A 45 1.00 12.20 4.17
N GLY A 46 2.11 11.49 3.99
CA GLY A 46 2.35 10.66 2.79
C GLY A 46 1.28 9.59 2.61
N ASN A 47 0.87 8.93 3.70
CA ASN A 47 -0.22 7.94 3.72
C ASN A 47 -1.56 8.57 3.31
N ALA A 48 -1.91 9.75 3.83
CA ALA A 48 -3.15 10.43 3.48
C ALA A 48 -3.19 10.78 1.98
N GLN A 49 -2.09 11.32 1.44
CA GLN A 49 -1.96 11.61 0.01
C GLN A 49 -2.04 10.34 -0.84
N ALA A 50 -1.45 9.24 -0.37
CA ALA A 50 -1.47 7.95 -1.04
C ALA A 50 -2.88 7.35 -1.13
N VAL A 51 -3.70 7.49 -0.08
CA VAL A 51 -5.12 7.09 -0.10
C VAL A 51 -5.90 7.90 -1.12
N THR A 52 -5.79 9.23 -1.08
CA THR A 52 -6.48 10.10 -2.06
C THR A 52 -6.08 9.77 -3.48
N LEU A 53 -4.77 9.57 -3.74
CA LEU A 53 -4.27 9.22 -5.06
C LEU A 53 -4.81 7.86 -5.54
N ALA A 54 -4.89 6.86 -4.66
CA ALA A 54 -5.43 5.55 -4.99
C ALA A 54 -6.92 5.61 -5.36
N ASP A 55 -7.71 6.36 -4.60
CA ASP A 55 -9.15 6.51 -4.84
C ASP A 55 -9.43 7.25 -6.16
N LEU A 56 -8.68 8.33 -6.40
CA LEU A 56 -8.76 9.09 -7.66
C LEU A 56 -8.33 8.25 -8.87
N ALA A 57 -7.30 7.42 -8.71
CA ALA A 57 -6.80 6.55 -9.77
C ALA A 57 -7.80 5.45 -10.11
N LEU A 58 -8.44 4.83 -9.11
CA LEU A 58 -9.50 3.85 -9.32
C LEU A 58 -10.69 4.47 -10.06
N ALA A 59 -11.19 5.62 -9.61
CA ALA A 59 -12.28 6.32 -10.27
C ALA A 59 -11.92 6.66 -11.72
N SER A 60 -10.72 7.19 -11.97
CA SER A 60 -10.23 7.54 -13.31
C SER A 60 -10.18 6.33 -14.25
N GLU A 61 -9.68 5.19 -13.76
CA GLU A 61 -9.61 3.96 -14.57
C GLU A 61 -11.01 3.41 -14.87
N LEU A 62 -11.95 3.49 -13.93
CA LEU A 62 -13.34 3.10 -14.16
C LEU A 62 -14.02 4.03 -15.17
N MET A 63 -13.80 5.35 -15.09
CA MET A 63 -14.32 6.30 -16.08
C MET A 63 -13.83 5.95 -17.49
N VAL A 64 -12.54 5.63 -17.64
CA VAL A 64 -11.96 5.22 -18.93
C VAL A 64 -12.58 3.93 -19.45
N GLN A 65 -12.81 2.94 -18.57
CA GLN A 65 -13.39 1.65 -18.99
C GLN A 65 -14.88 1.73 -19.32
N LEU A 66 -15.63 2.60 -18.63
CA LEU A 66 -17.09 2.69 -18.77
C LEU A 66 -17.54 3.79 -19.74
N GLY A 67 -16.72 4.82 -19.97
CA GLY A 67 -17.06 5.96 -20.80
C GLY A 67 -17.98 6.99 -20.13
N GLU A 68 -18.14 6.94 -18.82
CA GLU A 68 -18.99 7.83 -18.02
C GLU A 68 -18.30 8.27 -16.72
N ALA A 69 -18.84 9.30 -16.07
CA ALA A 69 -18.29 9.81 -14.82
C ALA A 69 -18.53 8.84 -13.65
N VAL A 70 -17.48 8.52 -12.90
CA VAL A 70 -17.52 7.64 -11.72
C VAL A 70 -17.03 8.42 -10.49
N PRO A 71 -17.82 8.55 -9.41
CA PRO A 71 -17.36 9.23 -8.21
C PRO A 71 -16.24 8.45 -7.51
N VAL A 72 -15.42 9.16 -6.74
CA VAL A 72 -14.46 8.53 -5.82
C VAL A 72 -15.20 7.79 -4.70
N THR A 73 -14.60 6.73 -4.16
CA THR A 73 -15.18 5.87 -3.13
C THR A 73 -15.25 6.57 -1.77
N GLY A 74 -14.31 7.48 -1.51
CA GLY A 74 -14.14 8.14 -0.22
C GLY A 74 -13.39 7.27 0.79
N THR A 75 -12.41 6.48 0.34
CA THR A 75 -11.62 5.63 1.25
C THR A 75 -10.86 6.50 2.26
N VAL A 76 -10.89 6.11 3.54
CA VAL A 76 -10.24 6.84 4.63
C VAL A 76 -9.18 5.98 5.31
N LEU A 77 -8.19 6.65 5.91
CA LEU A 77 -7.22 5.96 6.76
C LEU A 77 -7.91 5.38 8.00
N PRO A 78 -7.47 4.20 8.49
CA PRO A 78 -7.96 3.66 9.76
C PRO A 78 -7.71 4.60 10.93
N SER A 79 -8.60 4.56 11.93
CA SER A 79 -8.37 5.25 13.20
C SER A 79 -7.12 4.70 13.90
N GLY A 80 -6.38 5.59 14.56
CA GLY A 80 -5.17 5.23 15.30
C GLY A 80 -3.91 5.02 14.44
N ASP A 81 -3.93 5.37 13.15
CA ASP A 81 -2.74 5.25 12.29
C ASP A 81 -1.56 6.10 12.80
N THR A 82 -1.83 7.29 13.35
CA THR A 82 -0.80 8.13 13.97
C THR A 82 -0.11 7.44 15.13
N ASP A 83 -0.83 6.80 16.05
CA ASP A 83 -0.24 6.10 17.19
C ASP A 83 0.59 4.89 16.74
N ARG A 84 0.13 4.18 15.70
CA ARG A 84 0.89 3.10 15.07
C ARG A 84 2.19 3.63 14.46
N LEU A 85 2.13 4.75 13.75
CA LEU A 85 3.29 5.39 13.12
C LEU A 85 4.29 5.91 14.16
N THR A 86 3.82 6.50 15.26
CA THR A 86 4.68 6.89 16.39
C THR A 86 5.43 5.69 16.98
N ARG A 87 4.75 4.56 17.20
CA ARG A 87 5.41 3.32 17.67
C ARG A 87 6.41 2.78 16.64
N ALA A 88 6.05 2.78 15.36
CA ALA A 88 6.92 2.34 14.28
C ALA A 88 8.17 3.22 14.15
N ALA A 89 8.03 4.54 14.18
CA ALA A 89 9.12 5.50 14.14
C ALA A 89 10.06 5.34 15.35
N SER A 90 9.50 5.19 16.56
CA SER A 90 10.30 4.93 17.77
C SER A 90 11.11 3.64 17.66
N THR A 91 10.50 2.56 17.17
CA THR A 91 11.20 1.28 16.95
C THR A 91 12.30 1.42 15.89
N VAL A 92 12.01 2.11 14.79
CA VAL A 92 12.98 2.34 13.72
C VAL A 92 14.18 3.15 14.20
N LEU A 93 13.99 4.16 15.05
CA LEU A 93 15.11 4.90 15.61
C LEU A 93 16.01 4.03 16.50
N VAL A 94 15.43 3.19 17.37
CA VAL A 94 16.22 2.23 18.18
C VAL A 94 17.10 1.34 17.31
N VAL A 95 16.52 0.81 16.24
CA VAL A 95 17.24 -0.09 15.33
C VAL A 95 18.28 0.68 14.51
N ALA A 96 17.97 1.90 14.08
CA ALA A 96 18.91 2.75 13.34
C ALA A 96 20.14 3.11 14.17
N GLU A 97 19.98 3.50 15.44
CA GLU A 97 21.07 3.90 16.35
C GLU A 97 22.14 2.80 16.55
N THR A 98 21.77 1.53 16.37
CA THR A 98 22.66 0.37 16.57
C THR A 98 23.08 -0.32 15.28
N SER A 99 22.63 0.20 14.13
CA SER A 99 22.85 -0.40 12.82
C SER A 99 24.05 0.20 12.10
N PRO A 100 24.78 -0.58 11.29
CA PRO A 100 25.78 -0.03 10.37
C PRO A 100 25.17 0.71 9.17
N VAL A 101 23.85 0.64 8.96
CA VAL A 101 23.12 1.27 7.85
C VAL A 101 21.87 2.02 8.32
N PRO A 102 22.02 3.02 9.21
CA PRO A 102 20.89 3.70 9.85
C PRO A 102 19.94 4.36 8.84
N ASP A 103 20.48 5.08 7.86
CA ASP A 103 19.70 5.80 6.84
C ASP A 103 18.80 4.86 6.05
N ALA A 104 19.29 3.66 5.71
CA ALA A 104 18.52 2.67 4.96
C ALA A 104 17.31 2.15 5.75
N ILE A 105 17.41 2.06 7.08
CA ILE A 105 16.30 1.62 7.95
C ILE A 105 15.21 2.68 7.97
N VAL A 106 15.58 3.95 8.21
CA VAL A 106 14.65 5.08 8.21
C VAL A 106 13.98 5.23 6.85
N SER A 107 14.77 5.19 5.79
CA SER A 107 14.31 5.28 4.40
C SER A 107 13.30 4.19 4.07
N ARG A 108 13.57 2.94 4.48
CA ARG A 108 12.68 1.81 4.21
C ARG A 108 11.31 1.99 4.83
N LEU A 109 11.22 2.47 6.09
CA LEU A 109 9.94 2.77 6.71
C LEU A 109 9.21 3.86 5.92
N ALA A 110 9.85 5.02 5.75
CA ALA A 110 9.23 6.20 5.16
C ALA A 110 8.77 5.97 3.71
N ARG A 111 9.55 5.22 2.92
CA ARG A 111 9.20 4.85 1.55
C ARG A 111 8.07 3.83 1.47
N SER A 112 8.12 2.79 2.31
CA SER A 112 7.19 1.67 2.16
C SER A 112 5.78 1.98 2.64
N GLU A 113 5.64 2.87 3.62
CA GLU A 113 4.35 3.23 4.21
C GLU A 113 3.35 3.82 3.19
N PRO A 114 3.68 4.87 2.40
CA PRO A 114 2.77 5.37 1.37
C PRO A 114 2.43 4.34 0.29
N LEU A 115 3.40 3.53 -0.14
CA LEU A 115 3.21 2.50 -1.17
C LEU A 115 2.22 1.42 -0.72
N GLU A 116 2.38 0.93 0.51
CA GLU A 116 1.49 -0.08 1.06
C GLU A 116 0.11 0.49 1.37
N THR A 117 0.05 1.73 1.84
CA THR A 117 -1.20 2.44 2.10
C THR A 117 -2.01 2.61 0.81
N ALA A 118 -1.39 3.07 -0.28
CA ALA A 118 -2.03 3.15 -1.58
C ALA A 118 -2.55 1.79 -2.05
N ALA A 119 -1.74 0.73 -1.94
CA ALA A 119 -2.15 -0.61 -2.39
C ALA A 119 -3.35 -1.16 -1.59
N LYS A 120 -3.40 -0.90 -0.28
CA LYS A 120 -4.53 -1.25 0.59
C LYS A 120 -5.77 -0.45 0.21
N ALA A 121 -5.66 0.87 0.09
CA ALA A 121 -6.77 1.75 -0.26
C ALA A 121 -7.35 1.41 -1.64
N TYR A 122 -6.50 1.17 -2.64
CA TYR A 122 -6.95 0.76 -3.97
C TYR A 122 -7.69 -0.59 -3.93
N SER A 123 -7.15 -1.57 -3.18
CA SER A 123 -7.79 -2.88 -3.03
C SER A 123 -9.13 -2.77 -2.30
N GLN A 124 -9.23 -1.92 -1.28
CA GLN A 124 -10.46 -1.64 -0.57
C GLN A 124 -11.50 -1.01 -1.50
N GLY A 125 -11.15 0.07 -2.20
CA GLY A 125 -12.06 0.73 -3.14
C GLY A 125 -12.56 -0.20 -4.24
N MET A 126 -11.70 -1.09 -4.76
CA MET A 126 -12.14 -2.14 -5.69
C MET A 126 -13.14 -3.12 -5.05
N SER A 127 -12.90 -3.54 -3.81
CA SER A 127 -13.77 -4.49 -3.11
C SER A 127 -15.14 -3.91 -2.74
N GLU A 128 -15.21 -2.60 -2.50
CA GLU A 128 -16.43 -1.87 -2.16
C GLU A 128 -17.22 -1.43 -3.40
N SER A 129 -16.54 -1.29 -4.54
CA SER A 129 -17.16 -0.87 -5.79
C SER A 129 -18.10 -1.92 -6.36
N LYS A 130 -19.32 -1.50 -6.68
CA LYS A 130 -20.31 -2.32 -7.41
C LYS A 130 -19.99 -2.46 -8.90
N LEU A 131 -19.01 -1.71 -9.41
CA LEU A 131 -18.60 -1.70 -10.82
C LEU A 131 -17.44 -2.67 -11.08
N VAL A 132 -16.58 -2.88 -10.09
CA VAL A 132 -15.43 -3.77 -10.20
C VAL A 132 -15.88 -5.21 -9.98
N ARG A 133 -15.60 -6.08 -10.93
CA ARG A 133 -15.84 -7.53 -10.82
C ARG A 133 -14.58 -8.27 -10.38
N GLY A 134 -13.42 -7.75 -10.78
CA GLY A 134 -12.13 -8.30 -10.41
C GLY A 134 -10.97 -7.40 -10.79
N TRP A 135 -9.77 -7.93 -10.74
CA TRP A 135 -8.56 -7.20 -11.10
C TRP A 135 -7.48 -8.12 -11.66
N VAL A 136 -6.60 -7.55 -12.47
CA VAL A 136 -5.37 -8.20 -12.96
C VAL A 136 -4.18 -7.45 -12.38
N ARG A 137 -3.12 -8.16 -11.96
CA ARG A 137 -1.89 -7.48 -11.52
C ARG A 137 -1.26 -6.76 -12.71
N GLN A 138 -1.14 -5.44 -12.62
CA GLN A 138 -0.30 -4.64 -13.50
C GLN A 138 1.11 -4.58 -12.90
N LYS A 139 2.02 -5.34 -13.50
CA LYS A 139 3.42 -5.40 -13.06
C LYS A 139 4.14 -4.07 -13.30
N SER A 140 5.00 -3.67 -12.38
CA SER A 140 5.99 -2.63 -12.67
C SER A 140 7.01 -3.17 -13.69
N ALA A 141 7.71 -2.27 -14.39
CA ALA A 141 8.72 -2.67 -15.39
C ALA A 141 9.81 -3.57 -14.77
N ASN A 142 10.16 -3.30 -13.51
CA ASN A 142 11.15 -4.04 -12.73
C ASN A 142 10.48 -4.94 -11.67
N ALA A 143 9.37 -5.61 -12.01
CA ALA A 143 8.67 -6.48 -11.09
C ALA A 143 9.57 -7.63 -10.60
N CYS A 144 9.70 -7.76 -9.28
CA CYS A 144 10.50 -8.81 -8.64
C CYS A 144 9.91 -10.22 -8.89
N GLN A 145 10.69 -11.26 -8.58
CA GLN A 145 10.28 -12.67 -8.77
C GLN A 145 8.96 -13.00 -8.06
N LEU A 146 8.72 -12.47 -6.85
CA LEU A 146 7.44 -12.66 -6.15
C LEU A 146 6.26 -12.03 -6.90
N CYS A 147 6.44 -10.82 -7.43
CA CYS A 147 5.41 -10.13 -8.22
C CYS A 147 5.14 -10.83 -9.55
N GLN A 148 6.18 -11.39 -10.18
CA GLN A 148 6.02 -12.22 -11.38
C GLN A 148 5.23 -13.49 -11.05
N TRP A 149 5.54 -14.16 -9.94
CA TRP A 149 4.81 -15.34 -9.49
C TRP A 149 3.34 -15.04 -9.15
N TRP A 150 3.05 -13.94 -8.45
CA TRP A 150 1.69 -13.52 -8.12
C TRP A 150 0.88 -13.06 -9.34
N TRP A 151 1.51 -12.64 -10.43
CA TRP A 151 0.82 -12.24 -11.65
C TRP A 151 0.06 -13.39 -12.32
N ARG A 152 0.55 -14.63 -12.18
CA ARG A 152 -0.12 -15.86 -12.67
C ARG A 152 -0.60 -15.71 -14.12
N ASP A 153 0.29 -15.29 -15.02
CA ASP A 153 0.03 -15.13 -16.46
C ASP A 153 -1.19 -14.27 -16.81
N GLY A 154 -1.43 -13.21 -16.03
CA GLY A 154 -2.52 -12.27 -16.28
C GLY A 154 -3.86 -12.73 -15.72
N ARG A 155 -3.86 -13.67 -14.78
CA ARG A 155 -5.05 -14.12 -14.06
C ARG A 155 -5.85 -12.94 -13.52
N VAL A 156 -7.17 -13.01 -13.73
CA VAL A 156 -8.15 -12.15 -13.09
C VAL A 156 -8.48 -12.71 -11.70
N TRP A 157 -8.35 -11.87 -10.69
CA TRP A 157 -8.69 -12.14 -9.30
C TRP A 157 -10.04 -11.48 -8.96
N PRO A 158 -10.86 -12.06 -8.08
CA PRO A 158 -12.10 -11.41 -7.63
C PRO A 158 -11.83 -10.05 -6.96
N ALA A 159 -12.77 -9.12 -7.07
CA ALA A 159 -12.63 -7.76 -6.51
C ALA A 159 -12.39 -7.77 -4.99
N SER A 160 -12.97 -8.75 -4.29
CA SER A 160 -12.81 -8.95 -2.85
C SER A 160 -11.49 -9.61 -2.43
N HIS A 161 -10.67 -10.07 -3.38
CA HIS A 161 -9.34 -10.60 -3.08
C HIS A 161 -8.35 -9.43 -3.05
N PRO A 162 -7.72 -9.10 -1.90
CA PRO A 162 -6.73 -8.03 -1.87
C PRO A 162 -5.51 -8.43 -2.73
N MET A 163 -4.91 -7.47 -3.43
CA MET A 163 -3.70 -7.75 -4.18
C MET A 163 -2.55 -8.02 -3.20
N PRO A 164 -1.87 -9.18 -3.26
CA PRO A 164 -0.71 -9.43 -2.40
C PRO A 164 0.38 -8.37 -2.61
N THR A 165 1.04 -7.92 -1.54
CA THR A 165 2.13 -6.94 -1.62
C THR A 165 3.32 -7.38 -0.80
N HIS A 166 4.47 -6.78 -1.08
CA HIS A 166 5.65 -6.82 -0.23
C HIS A 166 6.16 -5.39 -0.01
N LYS A 167 7.02 -5.21 0.99
CA LYS A 167 7.65 -3.91 1.29
C LYS A 167 8.30 -3.33 0.04
N GLY A 168 7.92 -2.11 -0.34
CA GLY A 168 8.45 -1.40 -1.51
C GLY A 168 7.86 -1.83 -2.87
N CYS A 169 6.83 -2.65 -2.91
CA CYS A 169 6.16 -3.05 -4.16
C CYS A 169 5.47 -1.84 -4.84
N THR A 170 5.74 -1.65 -6.14
CA THR A 170 5.13 -0.61 -6.99
C THR A 170 4.20 -1.17 -8.07
N CYS A 171 3.91 -2.48 -8.03
CA CYS A 171 2.86 -3.06 -8.86
C CYS A 171 1.49 -2.55 -8.39
N THR A 172 0.55 -2.41 -9.33
CA THR A 172 -0.81 -1.91 -9.08
C THR A 172 -1.83 -2.94 -9.57
N PRO A 173 -3.03 -3.01 -8.99
CA PRO A 173 -4.10 -3.78 -9.59
C PRO A 173 -4.77 -2.96 -10.70
N LYS A 174 -5.04 -3.59 -11.85
CA LYS A 174 -5.89 -3.04 -12.90
C LYS A 174 -7.32 -3.61 -12.72
N PRO A 175 -8.33 -2.78 -12.42
CA PRO A 175 -9.71 -3.24 -12.27
C PRO A 175 -10.25 -3.81 -13.59
N VAL A 176 -11.15 -4.76 -13.45
CA VAL A 176 -11.89 -5.42 -14.54
C VAL A 176 -13.38 -5.28 -14.23
N VAL A 177 -14.13 -4.72 -15.17
CA VAL A 177 -15.58 -4.46 -15.06
C VAL A 177 -16.47 -5.53 -15.71
N ARG A 178 -15.90 -6.52 -16.40
CA ARG A 178 -16.66 -7.57 -17.11
C ARG A 178 -17.14 -8.68 -16.16
N ASP A 179 -18.29 -9.27 -16.46
CA ASP A 179 -19.00 -10.19 -15.58
C ASP A 179 -18.48 -11.65 -15.59
N ASP A 180 -17.57 -12.01 -16.50
CA ASP A 180 -17.10 -13.38 -16.75
C ASP A 180 -15.92 -13.83 -15.86
N ILE A 181 -15.91 -13.43 -14.59
CA ILE A 181 -14.77 -13.68 -13.69
C ILE A 181 -14.98 -14.93 -12.84
N GLN A 182 -14.01 -15.86 -12.94
CA GLN A 182 -13.98 -17.05 -12.10
C GLN A 182 -13.80 -16.70 -10.61
N GLN A 183 -14.83 -16.98 -9.82
CA GLN A 183 -14.79 -16.85 -8.36
C GLN A 183 -13.81 -17.84 -7.72
N LEU A 184 -13.07 -17.38 -6.71
CA LEU A 184 -12.20 -18.24 -5.91
C LEU A 184 -13.01 -19.17 -5.01
N SER A 185 -12.40 -20.30 -4.62
CA SER A 185 -13.09 -21.35 -3.87
C SER A 185 -13.54 -20.94 -2.47
N TYR A 186 -12.98 -19.86 -1.90
CA TYR A 186 -13.37 -19.35 -0.58
C TYR A 186 -14.53 -18.34 -0.68
N THR A 187 -14.58 -17.51 -1.73
CA THR A 187 -15.74 -16.66 -2.00
C THR A 187 -16.98 -17.51 -2.28
N LYS A 188 -16.84 -18.66 -2.95
CA LYS A 188 -17.92 -19.66 -3.10
C LYS A 188 -18.43 -20.24 -1.77
N ARG A 189 -17.63 -20.17 -0.69
CA ARG A 189 -18.00 -20.65 0.65
C ARG A 189 -18.51 -19.53 1.57
N GLY A 190 -18.70 -18.32 1.06
CA GLY A 190 -19.12 -17.17 1.86
C GLY A 190 -18.08 -16.73 2.90
N GLN A 191 -16.81 -17.14 2.74
CA GLN A 191 -15.73 -16.77 3.67
C GLN A 191 -15.06 -15.46 3.22
N SER A 192 -14.67 -14.61 4.17
CA SER A 192 -13.80 -13.48 3.87
C SER A 192 -12.38 -13.95 3.53
N TYR A 193 -11.60 -13.12 2.83
CA TYR A 193 -10.20 -13.43 2.56
C TYR A 193 -9.40 -13.64 3.85
N ASP A 194 -9.66 -12.84 4.89
CA ASP A 194 -8.98 -12.99 6.19
C ASP A 194 -9.31 -14.32 6.86
N GLN A 195 -10.56 -14.76 6.78
CA GLN A 195 -10.98 -16.08 7.29
C GLN A 195 -10.30 -17.22 6.51
N TYR A 196 -10.21 -17.09 5.18
CA TYR A 196 -9.50 -18.04 4.34
C TYR A 196 -8.00 -18.09 4.69
N ARG A 197 -7.34 -16.94 4.82
CA ARG A 197 -5.92 -16.81 5.16
C ARG A 197 -5.62 -17.40 6.55
N ALA A 198 -6.42 -17.05 7.54
CA ALA A 198 -6.33 -17.63 8.89
C ALA A 198 -6.59 -19.15 8.90
N GLY A 199 -7.34 -19.67 7.93
CA GLY A 199 -7.54 -21.11 7.73
C GLY A 199 -6.33 -21.80 7.09
N LEU A 200 -5.61 -21.13 6.20
CA LEU A 200 -4.36 -21.63 5.61
C LEU A 200 -3.22 -21.66 6.64
N ASP A 201 -3.06 -20.58 7.40
CA ASP A 201 -2.02 -20.46 8.43
C ASP A 201 -2.18 -21.55 9.50
N ARG A 202 -3.42 -21.90 9.87
CA ARG A 202 -3.73 -23.02 10.77
C ARG A 202 -3.40 -24.40 10.21
N ARG A 203 -3.42 -24.57 8.88
CA ARG A 203 -3.08 -25.85 8.23
C ARG A 203 -1.58 -26.00 7.97
N ALA A 204 -0.85 -24.90 7.87
CA ALA A 204 0.60 -24.91 7.66
C ALA A 204 1.42 -25.11 8.96
N GLY A 205 0.76 -25.09 10.12
CA GLY A 205 1.34 -25.36 11.44
C GLY A 205 1.22 -26.82 11.92
N HIS A 206 0.87 -27.75 11.03
CA HIS A 206 0.79 -29.19 11.30
C HIS A 206 1.72 -29.97 10.38
#